data_AF-A0A836C1Q6-F1
#
_entry.id   AF-A0A836C1Q6-F1
#
_cell.length_a   1.000
_cell.length_b   1.000
_cell.length_c   1.000
_cell.angle_alpha   90.00
_cell.angle_beta   90.00
_cell.angle_gamma   90.00
#
_symmetry.space_group_name_H-M   'P 1'
#
loop_
_entity.id
_entity.type
_entity.pdbx_description
1 polymer ?
#
loop_
_entity_poly.entity_id
_entity_poly.type
_entity_poly.pdbx_seq_one_letter_code
_entity_poly.pdbx_strand_id
1 'polypeptide(L)'
;MGDFVCEWIASAFPGDWSAPHGDLPALRNSIATWLAASPDPSLGAYTAYMYRAEWSYQQLQQRAGSAPASGFWPQLRPFLLAPESAGVFVLDSDPQGYELVRLELRALRLAAEAAAAASPHAHQQLAPGVVPVVAAAFPDTHAPGELPEGALRRIIASYLLASPDPRLGPLAASLTQTSKVLRQDHAELWLHPAYARPKLKPFLLAGESRGVFSVESDAAGHEWARLDLDALHRAAAAPAAVAPTSGPATASASCSSASASPAASTRPSSPASSCSSSFHEASGLLAAGLQGACAARRPPAAAAVAARSPAGAAAAASADGGVPTKAHALRSLLSKALLRRFRPPGGRARADTPERRRARLCAMIKRAVGRILVRFAARHQLNLAEVGKWLPSFTWRARPPVSLRALCEEEPDVFRVTEQLLPSGGTCSSVRLVCPALLALAAELAPARPTEVAPPGASPHGAPALPAPPPAGPSDAVKSLVSARFPSPGSGPALEAERIRRGAKRYVAQGLAVAWGHERRLEDVIASLWPHALGPEAGSLEERLRALCGEEPDVFRVTEQRPGTLMVRLVWDELIRLAEAEAEERARAADAAKALEACWDYA
;
A
#
# COMPACT_ATOMS: atom_id res chain seq x y z
N MET A 1 -9.36 15.98 11.57
CA MET A 1 -10.40 17.03 11.49
C MET A 1 -10.83 17.27 10.05
N GLY A 2 -9.93 17.67 9.13
CA GLY A 2 -10.29 17.92 7.73
C GLY A 2 -10.97 16.74 7.02
N ASP A 3 -10.55 15.51 7.30
CA ASP A 3 -11.11 14.30 6.70
C ASP A 3 -12.58 14.08 7.10
N PHE A 4 -12.90 14.16 8.40
CA PHE A 4 -14.28 14.12 8.92
C PHE A 4 -15.18 15.20 8.30
N VAL A 5 -14.65 16.41 8.07
CA VAL A 5 -15.43 17.48 7.41
C VAL A 5 -15.70 17.12 5.95
N CYS A 6 -14.77 16.47 5.24
CA CYS A 6 -15.01 15.98 3.88
C CYS A 6 -16.06 14.85 3.87
N GLU A 7 -16.07 13.96 4.85
CA GLU A 7 -17.10 12.91 5.01
C GLU A 7 -18.48 13.52 5.29
N TRP A 8 -18.58 14.51 6.20
CA TRP A 8 -19.85 15.21 6.44
C TRP A 8 -20.34 15.97 5.21
N ILE A 9 -19.45 16.55 4.39
CA ILE A 9 -19.81 17.19 3.12
C ILE A 9 -20.34 16.15 2.11
N ALA A 10 -19.71 14.98 2.02
CA ALA A 10 -20.18 13.88 1.18
C ALA A 10 -21.57 13.37 1.59
N SER A 11 -21.82 13.22 2.89
CA SER A 11 -23.10 12.73 3.42
C SER A 11 -24.21 13.79 3.39
N ALA A 12 -23.92 15.07 3.67
CA ALA A 12 -24.91 16.15 3.61
C ALA A 12 -25.32 16.51 2.18
N PHE A 13 -24.40 16.38 1.22
CA PHE A 13 -24.62 16.68 -0.19
C PHE A 13 -24.20 15.49 -1.08
N PRO A 14 -24.98 14.39 -1.07
CA PRO A 14 -24.73 13.24 -1.93
C PRO A 14 -25.15 13.58 -3.36
N GLY A 15 -24.21 13.47 -4.31
CA GLY A 15 -24.46 13.74 -5.72
C GLY A 15 -23.31 13.26 -6.61
N ASP A 16 -23.60 13.01 -7.89
CA ASP A 16 -22.63 12.50 -8.85
C ASP A 16 -22.26 13.52 -9.93
N TRP A 17 -20.96 13.82 -10.01
CA TRP A 17 -20.37 14.68 -11.03
C TRP A 17 -20.38 14.07 -12.44
N SER A 18 -20.74 12.79 -12.61
CA SER A 18 -20.97 12.19 -13.93
C SER A 18 -22.41 12.36 -14.45
N ALA A 19 -23.34 12.90 -13.67
CA ALA A 19 -24.71 13.12 -14.12
C ALA A 19 -24.76 14.15 -15.29
N PRO A 20 -25.48 13.87 -16.39
CA PRO A 20 -25.45 14.72 -17.60
C PRO A 20 -26.16 16.08 -17.44
N HIS A 21 -26.83 16.30 -16.30
CA HIS A 21 -27.46 17.56 -15.92
C HIS A 21 -26.95 17.91 -14.53
N GLY A 22 -26.43 19.14 -14.37
CA GLY A 22 -25.59 19.53 -13.23
C GLY A 22 -26.25 19.28 -11.87
N ASP A 23 -25.82 18.21 -11.20
CA ASP A 23 -26.33 17.76 -9.92
C ASP A 23 -26.11 18.87 -8.85
N LEU A 24 -27.21 19.41 -8.35
CA LEU A 24 -27.21 20.55 -7.43
C LEU A 24 -26.62 20.18 -6.05
N PRO A 25 -26.95 19.03 -5.43
CA PRO A 25 -26.15 18.44 -4.35
C PRO A 25 -24.65 18.34 -4.68
N ALA A 26 -24.26 17.78 -5.83
CA ALA A 26 -22.83 17.64 -6.20
C ALA A 26 -22.12 19.01 -6.30
N LEU A 27 -22.83 20.04 -6.76
CA LEU A 27 -22.36 21.42 -6.80
C LEU A 27 -22.20 22.04 -5.40
N ARG A 28 -23.18 21.85 -4.49
CA ARG A 28 -23.07 22.25 -3.07
C ARG A 28 -21.90 21.55 -2.39
N ASN A 29 -21.72 20.25 -2.65
CA ASN A 29 -20.60 19.45 -2.18
C ASN A 29 -19.24 20.05 -2.57
N SER A 30 -19.04 20.44 -3.83
CA SER A 30 -17.78 21.09 -4.26
C SER A 30 -17.57 22.47 -3.64
N ILE A 31 -18.61 23.28 -3.44
CA ILE A 31 -18.46 24.60 -2.80
C ILE A 31 -18.10 24.43 -1.32
N ALA A 32 -18.77 23.52 -0.60
CA ALA A 32 -18.44 23.19 0.77
C ALA A 32 -17.03 22.60 0.91
N THR A 33 -16.64 21.71 0.00
CA THR A 33 -15.28 21.14 -0.07
C THR A 33 -14.23 22.21 -0.34
N TRP A 34 -14.54 23.19 -1.21
CA TRP A 34 -13.67 24.33 -1.47
C TRP A 34 -13.52 25.23 -0.24
N LEU A 35 -14.61 25.57 0.47
CA LEU A 35 -14.57 26.32 1.73
C LEU A 35 -13.73 25.58 2.80
N ALA A 36 -13.90 24.26 2.93
CA ALA A 36 -13.12 23.44 3.85
C ALA A 36 -11.63 23.30 3.47
N ALA A 37 -11.31 23.39 2.18
CA ALA A 37 -9.94 23.36 1.66
C ALA A 37 -9.26 24.75 1.58
N SER A 38 -10.01 25.84 1.81
CA SER A 38 -9.57 27.22 1.58
C SER A 38 -9.51 28.05 2.87
N PRO A 39 -8.49 27.84 3.72
CA PRO A 39 -8.23 28.77 4.81
C PRO A 39 -7.64 30.07 4.26
N ASP A 40 -8.46 31.12 4.14
CA ASP A 40 -7.95 32.48 4.15
C ASP A 40 -7.81 32.92 5.63
N PRO A 41 -6.60 32.95 6.21
CA PRO A 41 -6.42 32.98 7.65
C PRO A 41 -6.92 34.27 8.32
N SER A 42 -7.20 35.32 7.54
CA SER A 42 -7.80 36.57 8.02
C SER A 42 -9.33 36.49 8.21
N LEU A 43 -10.01 35.51 7.61
CA LEU A 43 -11.48 35.37 7.64
C LEU A 43 -11.97 34.28 8.61
N GLY A 44 -11.03 33.61 9.29
CA GLY A 44 -11.30 32.41 10.07
C GLY A 44 -11.38 31.14 9.20
N ALA A 45 -11.48 29.99 9.87
CA ALA A 45 -11.61 28.71 9.19
C ALA A 45 -12.99 28.57 8.51
N TYR A 46 -13.02 27.94 7.34
CA TYR A 46 -14.22 27.66 6.55
C TYR A 46 -15.00 28.89 6.04
N THR A 47 -14.36 30.07 6.01
CA THR A 47 -14.92 31.34 5.49
C THR A 47 -14.21 31.77 4.21
N ALA A 48 -14.95 32.32 3.23
CA ALA A 48 -14.39 33.02 2.08
C ALA A 48 -15.29 34.18 1.63
N TYR A 49 -14.71 35.23 1.02
CA TYR A 49 -15.49 36.28 0.37
C TYR A 49 -16.39 35.76 -0.75
N MET A 50 -17.61 36.29 -0.85
CA MET A 50 -18.62 35.93 -1.85
C MET A 50 -18.05 35.99 -3.28
N TYR A 51 -17.35 37.06 -3.66
CA TYR A 51 -16.78 37.19 -5.02
C TYR A 51 -15.79 36.05 -5.38
N ARG A 52 -15.12 35.43 -4.41
CA ARG A 52 -14.25 34.25 -4.65
C ARG A 52 -15.06 32.96 -4.77
N ALA A 53 -16.15 32.85 -4.02
CA ALA A 53 -17.10 31.76 -4.16
C ALA A 53 -17.81 31.84 -5.53
N GLU A 54 -18.21 33.03 -5.99
CA GLU A 54 -18.78 33.28 -7.32
C GLU A 54 -17.80 32.95 -8.45
N TRP A 55 -16.54 33.39 -8.34
CA TRP A 55 -15.51 33.02 -9.31
C TRP A 55 -15.30 31.49 -9.36
N SER A 56 -15.29 30.83 -8.20
CA SER A 56 -15.14 29.38 -8.11
C SER A 56 -16.38 28.64 -8.66
N TYR A 57 -17.58 29.19 -8.45
CA TYR A 57 -18.84 28.70 -9.00
C TYR A 57 -18.86 28.80 -10.53
N GLN A 58 -18.47 29.94 -11.10
CA GLN A 58 -18.32 30.12 -12.55
C GLN A 58 -17.27 29.17 -13.14
N GLN A 59 -16.17 28.92 -12.42
CA GLN A 59 -15.16 27.93 -12.82
C GLN A 59 -15.66 26.48 -12.76
N LEU A 60 -16.64 26.16 -11.90
CA LEU A 60 -17.30 24.85 -11.89
C LEU A 60 -18.32 24.73 -13.03
N GLN A 61 -19.13 25.78 -13.27
CA GLN A 61 -20.04 25.86 -14.43
C GLN A 61 -19.30 25.63 -15.75
N GLN A 62 -18.18 26.32 -15.97
CA GLN A 62 -17.35 26.18 -17.18
C GLN A 62 -16.76 24.77 -17.36
N ARG A 63 -16.61 24.00 -16.27
CA ARG A 63 -16.14 22.60 -16.32
C ARG A 63 -17.26 21.57 -16.49
N ALA A 64 -18.48 21.90 -16.11
CA ALA A 64 -19.65 21.03 -16.29
C ALA A 64 -20.03 20.83 -17.76
N GLY A 65 -19.50 21.65 -18.68
CA GLY A 65 -19.39 21.34 -20.11
C GLY A 65 -20.69 21.40 -20.93
N SER A 66 -21.84 21.62 -20.31
CA SER A 66 -23.13 21.72 -21.00
C SER A 66 -23.49 23.16 -21.35
N ALA A 67 -23.79 23.39 -22.63
CA ALA A 67 -24.53 24.59 -23.05
C ALA A 67 -25.95 24.53 -22.45
N PRO A 68 -26.56 25.68 -22.09
CA PRO A 68 -27.82 25.70 -21.36
C PRO A 68 -29.01 25.33 -22.26
N ALA A 69 -29.30 24.03 -22.35
CA ALA A 69 -30.60 23.53 -22.79
C ALA A 69 -31.68 23.86 -21.76
N SER A 70 -32.15 25.12 -21.76
CA SER A 70 -33.25 25.65 -20.94
C SER A 70 -33.11 25.60 -19.40
N GLY A 71 -31.91 25.38 -18.86
CA GLY A 71 -31.63 25.47 -17.42
C GLY A 71 -30.94 26.78 -17.00
N PHE A 72 -31.66 27.68 -16.32
CA PHE A 72 -31.06 28.86 -15.68
C PHE A 72 -30.30 28.41 -14.44
N TRP A 73 -28.97 28.52 -14.44
CA TRP A 73 -28.19 28.26 -13.22
C TRP A 73 -28.55 29.34 -12.19
N PRO A 74 -28.92 28.97 -10.95
CA PRO A 74 -29.31 29.94 -9.94
C PRO A 74 -28.15 30.87 -9.57
N GLN A 75 -28.48 32.12 -9.22
CA GLN A 75 -27.49 33.02 -8.62
C GLN A 75 -26.92 32.39 -7.36
N LEU A 76 -25.61 32.54 -7.11
CA LEU A 76 -24.92 31.81 -6.04
C LEU A 76 -25.56 32.07 -4.66
N ARG A 77 -25.93 33.31 -4.35
CA ARG A 77 -26.55 33.68 -3.08
C ARG A 77 -27.88 32.93 -2.82
N PRO A 78 -28.92 33.02 -3.70
CA PRO A 78 -30.09 32.15 -3.61
C PRO A 78 -29.77 30.65 -3.56
N PHE A 79 -28.79 30.17 -4.33
CA PHE A 79 -28.42 28.75 -4.37
C PHE A 79 -27.89 28.23 -3.04
N LEU A 80 -27.00 29.00 -2.39
CA LEU A 80 -26.43 28.66 -1.08
C LEU A 80 -27.47 28.79 0.04
N LEU A 81 -28.37 29.77 -0.02
CA LEU A 81 -29.42 29.99 0.98
C LEU A 81 -30.69 29.14 0.79
N ALA A 82 -30.83 28.41 -0.31
CA ALA A 82 -32.02 27.59 -0.57
C ALA A 82 -32.21 26.46 0.47
N PRO A 83 -33.45 26.02 0.75
CA PRO A 83 -33.75 25.05 1.80
C PRO A 83 -32.96 23.73 1.72
N GLU A 84 -32.68 23.24 0.51
CA GLU A 84 -31.88 22.00 0.31
C GLU A 84 -30.39 22.17 0.66
N SER A 85 -29.93 23.38 0.99
CA SER A 85 -28.63 23.63 1.62
C SER A 85 -28.64 23.38 3.14
N ALA A 86 -29.80 23.10 3.76
CA ALA A 86 -29.94 22.75 5.18
C ALA A 86 -29.26 23.70 6.19
N GLY A 87 -29.14 24.99 5.86
CA GLY A 87 -28.44 25.99 6.69
C GLY A 87 -26.91 25.87 6.72
N VAL A 88 -26.31 24.97 5.94
CA VAL A 88 -24.86 24.69 5.93
C VAL A 88 -24.02 25.89 5.50
N PHE A 89 -24.58 26.78 4.67
CA PHE A 89 -23.93 28.01 4.24
C PHE A 89 -24.60 29.22 4.92
N VAL A 90 -23.85 29.88 5.80
CA VAL A 90 -24.23 31.15 6.42
C VAL A 90 -23.61 32.28 5.63
N LEU A 91 -24.40 33.30 5.31
CA LEU A 91 -23.88 34.55 4.77
C LEU A 91 -23.70 35.56 5.91
N ASP A 92 -22.54 36.19 5.93
CA ASP A 92 -22.11 37.15 6.94
C ASP A 92 -21.57 38.40 6.22
N SER A 93 -21.34 39.50 6.93
CA SER A 93 -20.71 40.70 6.37
C SER A 93 -19.47 41.07 7.15
N ASP A 94 -18.36 41.32 6.46
CA ASP A 94 -17.15 41.81 7.11
C ASP A 94 -17.31 43.28 7.56
N PRO A 95 -16.42 43.81 8.44
CA PRO A 95 -16.50 45.19 8.91
C PRO A 95 -16.33 46.28 7.82
N GLN A 96 -16.03 45.90 6.58
CA GLN A 96 -15.93 46.80 5.41
C GLN A 96 -17.16 46.69 4.50
N GLY A 97 -18.13 45.83 4.84
CA GLY A 97 -19.39 45.64 4.11
C GLY A 97 -19.31 44.58 3.00
N TYR A 98 -18.23 43.81 2.90
CA TYR A 98 -18.14 42.72 1.93
C TYR A 98 -18.83 41.46 2.43
N GLU A 99 -19.64 40.84 1.57
CA GLU A 99 -20.31 39.59 1.91
C GLU A 99 -19.33 38.41 1.98
N LEU A 100 -19.45 37.65 3.06
CA LEU A 100 -18.72 36.43 3.36
C LEU A 100 -19.65 35.22 3.26
N VAL A 101 -19.13 34.10 2.74
CA VAL A 101 -19.73 32.78 2.84
C VAL A 101 -18.96 32.01 3.91
N ARG A 102 -19.64 31.54 4.96
CA ARG A 102 -19.08 30.65 5.99
C ARG A 102 -19.82 29.31 6.02
N LEU A 103 -19.07 28.22 6.10
CA LEU A 103 -19.61 26.88 6.34
C LEU A 103 -19.92 26.72 7.84
N GLU A 104 -21.19 26.50 8.22
CA GLU A 104 -21.50 26.16 9.60
C GLU A 104 -21.33 24.65 9.84
N LEU A 105 -20.25 24.26 10.54
CA LEU A 105 -19.95 22.85 10.83
C LEU A 105 -21.05 22.13 11.62
N ARG A 106 -21.83 22.84 12.44
CA ARG A 106 -22.96 22.25 13.19
C ARG A 106 -24.14 21.94 12.27
N ALA A 107 -24.55 22.89 11.43
CA ALA A 107 -25.56 22.65 10.40
C ALA A 107 -25.11 21.55 9.42
N LEU A 108 -23.83 21.56 9.00
CA LEU A 108 -23.25 20.50 8.16
C LEU A 108 -23.37 19.11 8.80
N ARG A 109 -23.00 18.99 10.08
CA ARG A 109 -23.11 17.71 10.81
C ARG A 109 -24.56 17.27 10.93
N LEU A 110 -25.47 18.17 11.28
CA LEU A 110 -26.91 17.86 11.37
C LEU A 110 -27.51 17.49 10.01
N ALA A 111 -27.07 18.11 8.92
CA ALA A 111 -27.47 17.77 7.56
C ALA A 111 -26.93 16.38 7.15
N ALA A 112 -25.70 16.04 7.52
CA ALA A 112 -25.13 14.71 7.29
C ALA A 112 -25.85 13.63 8.11
N GLU A 113 -26.17 13.89 9.38
CA GLU A 113 -26.94 13.00 10.26
C GLU A 113 -28.40 12.84 9.74
N ALA A 114 -29.03 13.92 9.27
CA ALA A 114 -30.37 13.89 8.69
C ALA A 114 -30.41 13.16 7.33
N ALA A 115 -29.41 13.35 6.46
CA ALA A 115 -29.30 12.63 5.20
C ALA A 115 -29.03 11.12 5.42
N ALA A 116 -28.23 10.77 6.44
CA ALA A 116 -28.03 9.39 6.87
C ALA A 116 -29.29 8.77 7.51
N ALA A 117 -30.18 9.57 8.09
CA ALA A 117 -31.48 9.10 8.60
C ALA A 117 -32.56 9.03 7.49
N ALA A 118 -32.52 9.91 6.49
CA ALA A 118 -33.51 9.99 5.41
C ALA A 118 -33.23 9.06 4.24
N SER A 119 -31.98 8.62 4.04
CA SER A 119 -31.64 7.61 3.04
C SER A 119 -32.14 6.23 3.48
N PRO A 120 -33.07 5.58 2.74
CA PRO A 120 -33.68 4.30 3.13
C PRO A 120 -32.72 3.10 3.09
N HIS A 121 -31.44 3.33 2.80
CA HIS A 121 -30.38 2.32 2.81
C HIS A 121 -29.26 2.62 3.82
N ALA A 122 -29.11 3.86 4.29
CA ALA A 122 -27.93 4.29 5.06
C ALA A 122 -27.84 3.63 6.45
N HIS A 123 -28.97 3.26 7.04
CA HIS A 123 -29.06 2.26 8.10
C HIS A 123 -30.02 1.13 7.68
N GLN A 124 -29.66 0.39 6.63
CA GLN A 124 -29.96 -1.04 6.64
C GLN A 124 -29.15 -1.65 7.81
N GLN A 125 -29.73 -1.58 9.02
CA GLN A 125 -29.24 -2.36 10.16
C GLN A 125 -29.03 -3.78 9.65
N LEU A 126 -27.83 -4.36 9.85
CA LEU A 126 -27.63 -5.78 9.57
C LEU A 126 -28.72 -6.51 10.36
N ALA A 127 -29.72 -7.08 9.66
CA ALA A 127 -30.85 -7.70 10.31
C ALA A 127 -30.29 -8.71 11.30
N PRO A 128 -30.56 -8.63 12.62
CA PRO A 128 -29.60 -9.08 13.64
C PRO A 128 -29.22 -10.58 13.59
N GLY A 129 -29.96 -11.40 12.83
CA GLY A 129 -29.60 -12.79 12.49
C GLY A 129 -28.56 -12.98 11.36
N VAL A 130 -28.10 -11.94 10.64
CA VAL A 130 -27.15 -12.13 9.52
C VAL A 130 -25.70 -12.40 10.01
N VAL A 131 -25.29 -11.78 11.12
CA VAL A 131 -23.96 -12.04 11.72
C VAL A 131 -23.77 -13.52 12.11
N PRO A 132 -24.70 -14.19 12.82
CA PRO A 132 -24.58 -15.63 13.08
C PRO A 132 -24.68 -16.50 11.80
N VAL A 133 -25.38 -16.04 10.75
CA VAL A 133 -25.37 -16.73 9.43
C VAL A 133 -23.98 -16.67 8.78
N VAL A 134 -23.29 -15.53 8.84
CA VAL A 134 -21.88 -15.42 8.39
C VAL A 134 -20.96 -16.35 9.21
N ALA A 135 -21.16 -16.43 10.52
CA ALA A 135 -20.39 -17.32 11.38
C ALA A 135 -20.64 -18.82 11.08
N ALA A 136 -21.88 -19.19 10.75
CA ALA A 136 -22.24 -20.56 10.39
C ALA A 136 -21.79 -20.97 8.98
N ALA A 137 -21.79 -20.04 8.01
CA ALA A 137 -21.31 -20.29 6.65
C ALA A 137 -19.79 -20.55 6.59
N PHE A 138 -19.02 -19.92 7.50
CA PHE A 138 -17.56 -19.94 7.54
C PHE A 138 -17.05 -20.18 8.98
N PRO A 139 -17.24 -21.38 9.56
CA PRO A 139 -16.87 -21.65 10.94
C PRO A 139 -15.34 -21.65 11.14
N ASP A 140 -14.89 -21.32 12.36
CA ASP A 140 -13.47 -21.41 12.77
C ASP A 140 -13.07 -22.86 13.08
N THR A 141 -13.27 -23.77 12.13
CA THR A 141 -12.78 -25.15 12.23
C THR A 141 -11.31 -25.23 11.83
N HIS A 142 -10.44 -24.61 12.64
CA HIS A 142 -8.99 -24.60 12.45
C HIS A 142 -8.32 -25.35 13.59
N ALA A 143 -7.61 -26.43 13.27
CA ALA A 143 -6.73 -27.05 14.26
C ALA A 143 -5.62 -26.06 14.66
N PRO A 144 -5.06 -26.17 15.88
CA PRO A 144 -3.98 -25.28 16.33
C PRO A 144 -2.73 -25.42 15.43
N GLY A 145 -2.59 -24.49 14.48
CA GLY A 145 -1.54 -24.48 13.44
C GLY A 145 -2.07 -24.32 12.01
N GLU A 146 -3.36 -24.47 11.76
CA GLU A 146 -3.95 -24.35 10.42
C GLU A 146 -4.32 -22.91 10.03
N LEU A 147 -4.41 -22.66 8.71
CA LEU A 147 -4.69 -21.36 8.13
C LEU A 147 -6.10 -20.85 8.52
N PRO A 148 -6.24 -19.68 9.17
CA PRO A 148 -7.54 -19.13 9.59
C PRO A 148 -8.34 -18.54 8.42
N GLU A 149 -8.65 -19.37 7.43
CA GLU A 149 -9.37 -18.95 6.22
C GLU A 149 -10.86 -18.66 6.49
N GLY A 150 -11.48 -19.39 7.43
CA GLY A 150 -12.87 -19.17 7.84
C GLY A 150 -13.02 -17.76 8.41
N ALA A 151 -12.18 -17.40 9.39
CA ALA A 151 -12.08 -16.05 9.92
C ALA A 151 -11.92 -14.98 8.83
N LEU A 152 -11.00 -15.20 7.87
CA LEU A 152 -10.75 -14.26 6.77
C LEU A 152 -11.97 -14.13 5.82
N ARG A 153 -12.66 -15.23 5.49
CA ARG A 153 -13.91 -15.20 4.70
C ARG A 153 -15.05 -14.48 5.44
N ARG A 154 -15.21 -14.70 6.75
CA ARG A 154 -16.17 -13.93 7.58
C ARG A 154 -15.86 -12.44 7.62
N ILE A 155 -14.59 -12.06 7.78
CA ILE A 155 -14.15 -10.65 7.76
C ILE A 155 -14.59 -9.98 6.46
N ILE A 156 -14.38 -10.65 5.32
CA ILE A 156 -14.77 -10.11 4.01
C ILE A 156 -16.30 -10.08 3.83
N ALA A 157 -17.02 -11.12 4.29
CA ALA A 157 -18.49 -11.12 4.26
C ALA A 157 -19.08 -10.01 5.12
N SER A 158 -18.59 -9.81 6.34
CA SER A 158 -18.99 -8.70 7.23
C SER A 158 -18.63 -7.33 6.64
N TYR A 159 -17.48 -7.21 5.97
CA TYR A 159 -17.10 -5.98 5.27
C TYR A 159 -18.03 -5.67 4.09
N LEU A 160 -18.43 -6.68 3.31
CA LEU A 160 -19.41 -6.53 2.23
C LEU A 160 -20.82 -6.23 2.77
N LEU A 161 -21.22 -6.83 3.90
CA LEU A 161 -22.50 -6.54 4.57
C LEU A 161 -22.61 -5.09 5.09
N ALA A 162 -21.49 -4.45 5.41
CA ALA A 162 -21.44 -3.02 5.71
C ALA A 162 -21.63 -2.13 4.45
N SER A 163 -21.82 -2.72 3.27
CA SER A 163 -22.10 -2.07 1.97
C SER A 163 -21.20 -0.87 1.64
N PRO A 164 -19.87 -1.07 1.57
CA PRO A 164 -18.87 0.00 1.73
C PRO A 164 -18.61 0.85 0.48
N ASP A 165 -19.23 0.55 -0.67
CA ASP A 165 -19.16 1.38 -1.88
C ASP A 165 -20.57 1.55 -2.50
N PRO A 166 -21.23 2.70 -2.33
CA PRO A 166 -22.59 2.91 -2.82
C PRO A 166 -22.71 2.92 -4.34
N ARG A 167 -21.59 2.99 -5.09
CA ARG A 167 -21.57 3.01 -6.56
C ARG A 167 -21.71 1.62 -7.18
N LEU A 168 -21.37 0.58 -6.43
CA LEU A 168 -21.39 -0.82 -6.89
C LEU A 168 -22.70 -1.54 -6.51
N GLY A 169 -23.63 -0.84 -5.87
CA GLY A 169 -24.87 -1.39 -5.34
C GLY A 169 -24.70 -2.04 -3.97
N PRO A 170 -25.80 -2.55 -3.38
CA PRO A 170 -25.76 -3.16 -2.06
C PRO A 170 -24.89 -4.42 -2.05
N LEU A 171 -24.17 -4.61 -0.95
CA LEU A 171 -23.34 -5.79 -0.67
C LEU A 171 -22.14 -6.00 -1.60
N ALA A 172 -21.67 -4.93 -2.26
CA ALA A 172 -20.53 -4.95 -3.18
C ALA A 172 -19.37 -4.04 -2.72
N ALA A 173 -18.14 -4.39 -3.12
CA ALA A 173 -16.94 -3.58 -2.89
C ALA A 173 -15.85 -3.85 -3.93
N SER A 174 -15.18 -2.80 -4.41
CA SER A 174 -14.02 -2.96 -5.30
C SER A 174 -12.95 -3.85 -4.66
N LEU A 175 -12.43 -4.82 -5.41
CA LEU A 175 -11.36 -5.71 -4.92
C LEU A 175 -10.13 -4.94 -4.45
N THR A 176 -9.87 -3.75 -5.01
CA THR A 176 -8.76 -2.88 -4.58
C THR A 176 -8.98 -2.35 -3.15
N GLN A 177 -10.21 -1.96 -2.81
CA GLN A 177 -10.56 -1.44 -1.48
C GLN A 177 -10.66 -2.58 -0.45
N THR A 178 -11.27 -3.72 -0.80
CA THR A 178 -11.26 -4.93 0.05
C THR A 178 -9.83 -5.39 0.32
N SER A 179 -8.97 -5.45 -0.71
CA SER A 179 -7.54 -5.75 -0.56
C SER A 179 -6.76 -4.68 0.21
N LYS A 180 -7.32 -3.49 0.44
CA LYS A 180 -6.69 -2.42 1.23
C LYS A 180 -7.08 -2.57 2.70
N VAL A 181 -8.37 -2.73 3.01
CA VAL A 181 -8.89 -3.03 4.36
C VAL A 181 -8.18 -4.25 4.96
N LEU A 182 -8.11 -5.36 4.22
CA LEU A 182 -7.38 -6.57 4.64
C LEU A 182 -5.87 -6.35 4.91
N ARG A 183 -5.26 -5.29 4.36
CA ARG A 183 -3.85 -4.94 4.57
C ARG A 183 -3.63 -3.83 5.60
N GLN A 184 -4.69 -3.21 6.11
CA GLN A 184 -4.62 -2.17 7.14
C GLN A 184 -5.14 -2.70 8.48
N ASP A 185 -6.28 -3.37 8.46
CA ASP A 185 -7.06 -3.69 9.66
C ASP A 185 -6.96 -5.18 10.05
N HIS A 186 -6.52 -6.03 9.11
CA HIS A 186 -6.36 -7.49 9.27
C HIS A 186 -5.04 -8.02 8.68
N ALA A 187 -3.98 -7.21 8.78
CA ALA A 187 -2.69 -7.47 8.15
C ALA A 187 -2.04 -8.76 8.67
N GLU A 188 -2.24 -9.10 9.94
CA GLU A 188 -1.80 -10.33 10.62
C GLU A 188 -2.45 -11.61 10.09
N LEU A 189 -3.64 -11.53 9.45
CA LEU A 189 -4.31 -12.68 8.81
C LEU A 189 -4.01 -12.77 7.30
N TRP A 190 -3.84 -11.62 6.64
CA TRP A 190 -3.70 -11.52 5.19
C TRP A 190 -2.24 -11.49 4.69
N LEU A 191 -1.30 -10.91 5.44
CA LEU A 191 0.12 -10.79 5.08
C LEU A 191 1.04 -11.75 5.87
N HIS A 192 0.46 -12.71 6.60
CA HIS A 192 1.22 -13.61 7.45
C HIS A 192 2.21 -14.49 6.65
N PRO A 193 3.52 -14.49 6.96
CA PRO A 193 4.52 -15.12 6.08
C PRO A 193 4.45 -16.64 6.03
N ALA A 194 3.88 -17.31 7.04
CA ALA A 194 3.63 -18.75 6.99
C ALA A 194 2.50 -19.12 6.01
N TYR A 195 1.70 -18.14 5.57
CA TYR A 195 0.52 -18.32 4.75
C TYR A 195 0.76 -17.63 3.40
N ALA A 196 1.25 -18.38 2.41
CA ALA A 196 1.46 -17.89 1.04
C ALA A 196 0.12 -17.63 0.32
N ARG A 197 -0.61 -16.59 0.76
CA ARG A 197 -1.99 -16.33 0.36
C ARG A 197 -2.10 -16.13 -1.16
N PRO A 198 -3.07 -16.77 -1.83
CA PRO A 198 -3.37 -16.47 -3.22
C PRO A 198 -3.92 -15.04 -3.38
N LYS A 199 -3.94 -14.54 -4.62
CA LYS A 199 -4.57 -13.25 -4.95
C LYS A 199 -6.04 -13.26 -4.50
N LEU A 200 -6.57 -12.09 -4.10
CA LEU A 200 -7.91 -11.99 -3.51
C LEU A 200 -9.03 -12.59 -4.40
N LYS A 201 -9.01 -12.36 -5.72
CA LYS A 201 -10.00 -12.95 -6.64
C LYS A 201 -10.02 -14.49 -6.58
N PRO A 202 -8.90 -15.22 -6.80
CA PRO A 202 -8.83 -16.65 -6.51
C PRO A 202 -9.25 -17.07 -5.09
N PHE A 203 -8.92 -16.31 -4.05
CA PHE A 203 -9.32 -16.65 -2.67
C PHE A 203 -10.84 -16.62 -2.47
N LEU A 204 -11.52 -15.62 -3.06
CA LEU A 204 -12.98 -15.48 -3.00
C LEU A 204 -13.68 -16.53 -3.85
N LEU A 205 -13.16 -16.85 -5.03
CA LEU A 205 -13.72 -17.84 -5.96
C LEU A 205 -13.32 -19.30 -5.65
N ALA A 206 -12.63 -19.54 -4.53
CA ALA A 206 -12.23 -20.88 -4.10
C ALA A 206 -13.44 -21.72 -3.64
N GLY A 207 -13.34 -23.06 -3.71
CA GLY A 207 -14.47 -23.97 -3.41
C GLY A 207 -14.96 -23.86 -1.96
N GLU A 208 -14.05 -23.56 -1.05
CA GLU A 208 -14.27 -23.32 0.38
C GLU A 208 -15.14 -22.09 0.63
N SER A 209 -15.23 -21.16 -0.33
CA SER A 209 -16.14 -20.02 -0.31
C SER A 209 -17.58 -20.38 -0.67
N ARG A 210 -17.88 -21.63 -1.07
CA ARG A 210 -19.24 -22.17 -1.32
C ARG A 210 -20.13 -21.33 -2.27
N GLY A 211 -19.53 -20.53 -3.16
CA GLY A 211 -20.24 -19.63 -4.07
C GLY A 211 -20.80 -18.34 -3.42
N VAL A 212 -20.48 -18.09 -2.14
CA VAL A 212 -20.97 -16.94 -1.35
C VAL A 212 -20.47 -15.59 -1.89
N PHE A 213 -19.33 -15.58 -2.57
CA PHE A 213 -18.78 -14.38 -3.22
C PHE A 213 -18.80 -14.55 -4.74
N SER A 214 -19.46 -13.63 -5.44
CA SER A 214 -19.22 -13.43 -6.87
C SER A 214 -18.13 -12.37 -7.07
N VAL A 215 -17.45 -12.42 -8.21
CA VAL A 215 -16.53 -11.36 -8.66
C VAL A 215 -16.96 -10.90 -10.05
N GLU A 216 -17.51 -9.69 -10.10
CA GLU A 216 -18.01 -9.03 -11.30
C GLU A 216 -16.92 -8.07 -11.85
N SER A 217 -17.11 -7.53 -13.06
CA SER A 217 -16.17 -6.60 -13.69
C SER A 217 -16.88 -5.69 -14.70
N ASP A 218 -16.48 -4.42 -14.80
CA ASP A 218 -17.03 -3.46 -15.76
C ASP A 218 -16.30 -3.48 -17.11
N ALA A 219 -16.80 -2.66 -18.04
CA ALA A 219 -16.17 -2.47 -19.36
C ALA A 219 -14.78 -1.80 -19.31
N ALA A 220 -14.34 -1.27 -18.16
CA ALA A 220 -13.00 -0.73 -17.93
C ALA A 220 -12.04 -1.76 -17.30
N GLY A 221 -12.53 -2.95 -16.93
CA GLY A 221 -11.75 -3.99 -16.25
C GLY A 221 -11.55 -3.72 -14.75
N HIS A 222 -12.38 -2.89 -14.13
CA HIS A 222 -12.42 -2.74 -12.67
C HIS A 222 -13.19 -3.90 -12.06
N GLU A 223 -12.57 -4.63 -11.13
CA GLU A 223 -13.15 -5.80 -10.48
C GLU A 223 -13.74 -5.45 -9.10
N TRP A 224 -14.93 -5.97 -8.80
CA TRP A 224 -15.53 -5.93 -7.46
C TRP A 224 -15.99 -7.30 -6.99
N ALA A 225 -15.93 -7.51 -5.68
CA ALA A 225 -16.59 -8.61 -5.01
C ALA A 225 -18.01 -8.21 -4.64
N ARG A 226 -18.93 -9.18 -4.67
CA ARG A 226 -20.30 -9.04 -4.20
C ARG A 226 -20.70 -10.26 -3.39
N LEU A 227 -21.48 -10.05 -2.33
CA LEU A 227 -21.98 -11.11 -1.47
C LEU A 227 -23.35 -11.60 -1.97
N ASP A 228 -23.45 -12.90 -2.28
CA ASP A 228 -24.72 -13.58 -2.55
C ASP A 228 -25.31 -14.06 -1.21
N LEU A 229 -26.42 -13.44 -0.78
CA LEU A 229 -27.11 -13.80 0.47
C LEU A 229 -27.76 -15.19 0.40
N ASP A 230 -28.27 -15.61 -0.76
CA ASP A 230 -28.90 -16.92 -0.91
C ASP A 230 -27.84 -18.03 -0.90
N ALA A 231 -26.66 -17.78 -1.48
CA ALA A 231 -25.50 -18.63 -1.29
C ALA A 231 -25.00 -18.62 0.16
N LEU A 232 -24.97 -17.47 0.84
CA LEU A 232 -24.60 -17.37 2.25
C LEU A 232 -25.54 -18.18 3.16
N HIS A 233 -26.85 -18.04 2.98
CA HIS A 233 -27.85 -18.81 3.74
C HIS A 233 -27.77 -20.31 3.42
N ARG A 234 -27.58 -20.72 2.16
CA ARG A 234 -27.32 -22.12 1.80
C ARG A 234 -26.01 -22.64 2.40
N ALA A 235 -24.95 -21.84 2.41
CA ALA A 235 -23.65 -22.20 2.99
C ALA A 235 -23.71 -22.35 4.52
N ALA A 236 -24.56 -21.59 5.21
CA ALA A 236 -24.82 -21.70 6.64
C ALA A 236 -25.76 -22.85 7.01
N ALA A 237 -26.75 -23.16 6.16
CA ALA A 237 -27.69 -24.27 6.37
C ALA A 237 -27.10 -25.64 5.95
N ALA A 238 -26.12 -25.65 5.05
CA ALA A 238 -25.39 -26.85 4.69
C ALA A 238 -24.62 -27.38 5.92
N PRO A 239 -24.89 -28.62 6.39
CA PRO A 239 -24.14 -29.19 7.50
C PRO A 239 -22.65 -29.18 7.15
N ALA A 240 -21.79 -29.01 8.16
CA ALA A 240 -20.35 -29.09 7.99
C ALA A 240 -19.98 -30.51 7.57
N ALA A 241 -19.95 -30.74 6.25
CA ALA A 241 -19.68 -32.03 5.65
C ALA A 241 -18.25 -32.43 6.03
N VAL A 242 -18.14 -33.31 7.03
CA VAL A 242 -16.88 -33.89 7.46
C VAL A 242 -16.28 -34.57 6.25
N ALA A 243 -15.20 -33.99 5.72
CA ALA A 243 -14.53 -34.52 4.55
C ALA A 243 -14.17 -35.99 4.84
N PRO A 244 -14.55 -36.95 3.98
CA PRO A 244 -14.47 -38.36 4.31
C PRO A 244 -13.01 -38.77 4.50
N THR A 245 -12.60 -38.87 5.77
CA THR A 245 -11.23 -39.20 6.15
C THR A 245 -10.88 -40.56 5.55
N SER A 246 -9.96 -40.59 4.59
CA SER A 246 -9.64 -41.77 3.79
C SER A 246 -8.82 -42.78 4.60
N GLY A 247 -9.50 -43.47 5.52
CA GLY A 247 -8.97 -44.60 6.27
C GLY A 247 -8.67 -45.80 5.35
N PRO A 248 -7.65 -46.62 5.67
CA PRO A 248 -7.25 -47.74 4.83
C PRO A 248 -8.31 -48.85 4.83
N ALA A 249 -8.68 -49.32 3.64
CA ALA A 249 -9.69 -50.36 3.47
C ALA A 249 -9.15 -51.77 3.84
N THR A 250 -9.47 -52.24 5.05
CA THR A 250 -9.37 -53.66 5.40
C THR A 250 -10.53 -54.43 4.76
N ALA A 251 -10.24 -55.19 3.70
CA ALA A 251 -11.24 -55.98 3.00
C ALA A 251 -11.76 -57.16 3.86
N SER A 252 -13.05 -57.47 3.75
CA SER A 252 -13.63 -58.74 4.19
C SER A 252 -14.67 -59.23 3.18
N ALA A 253 -14.94 -60.53 3.22
CA ALA A 253 -15.47 -61.31 2.11
C ALA A 253 -16.92 -61.02 1.73
N SER A 254 -17.21 -61.18 0.43
CA SER A 254 -18.49 -61.66 -0.10
C SER A 254 -18.19 -62.66 -1.21
N CYS A 255 -18.85 -63.81 -1.21
CA CYS A 255 -18.57 -64.94 -2.10
C CYS A 255 -19.74 -65.24 -3.05
N SER A 256 -19.44 -65.52 -4.31
CA SER A 256 -20.28 -66.31 -5.22
C SER A 256 -19.47 -66.80 -6.43
N SER A 257 -19.75 -68.03 -6.84
CA SER A 257 -18.97 -68.81 -7.80
C SER A 257 -19.31 -68.56 -9.27
N ALA A 258 -18.25 -68.59 -10.10
CA ALA A 258 -18.11 -69.27 -11.40
C ALA A 258 -19.07 -68.91 -12.57
N SER A 259 -18.66 -68.90 -13.84
CA SER A 259 -17.47 -69.48 -14.51
C SER A 259 -17.12 -68.63 -15.77
N ALA A 260 -16.13 -68.86 -16.65
CA ALA A 260 -15.26 -70.03 -16.91
C ALA A 260 -13.85 -69.62 -17.44
N SER A 261 -13.31 -70.36 -18.42
CA SER A 261 -11.97 -70.28 -19.02
C SER A 261 -11.92 -71.19 -20.28
N PRO A 262 -10.81 -71.31 -21.06
CA PRO A 262 -9.47 -70.69 -21.00
C PRO A 262 -9.29 -69.65 -22.15
N ALA A 263 -8.20 -69.41 -22.89
CA ALA A 263 -6.83 -69.95 -23.06
C ALA A 263 -5.95 -68.91 -23.84
N ALA A 264 -4.62 -69.01 -23.97
CA ALA A 264 -3.55 -69.65 -23.18
C ALA A 264 -2.16 -69.24 -23.75
N SER A 265 -1.09 -69.33 -22.94
CA SER A 265 0.35 -69.22 -23.32
C SER A 265 0.83 -67.84 -23.86
N THR A 266 2.12 -67.44 -23.78
CA THR A 266 3.35 -68.14 -23.33
C THR A 266 4.36 -67.18 -22.67
N ARG A 267 5.21 -67.71 -21.78
CA ARG A 267 6.54 -67.16 -21.35
C ARG A 267 7.61 -67.47 -22.45
N PRO A 268 8.91 -67.05 -22.41
CA PRO A 268 9.79 -67.03 -21.22
C PRO A 268 10.98 -66.01 -21.13
N SER A 269 11.63 -66.05 -19.95
CA SER A 269 13.09 -65.96 -19.66
C SER A 269 13.99 -64.78 -20.07
N SER A 270 14.79 -64.34 -19.08
CA SER A 270 16.06 -63.59 -19.19
C SER A 270 17.21 -64.40 -19.82
N PRO A 271 18.40 -63.81 -20.00
CA PRO A 271 19.46 -64.08 -19.01
C PRO A 271 20.27 -62.83 -18.59
N ALA A 272 21.17 -63.02 -17.62
CA ALA A 272 22.15 -62.01 -17.18
C ALA A 272 23.55 -62.32 -17.75
N SER A 273 24.47 -61.35 -17.67
CA SER A 273 25.90 -61.63 -17.72
C SER A 273 26.71 -60.59 -16.94
N SER A 274 27.81 -61.04 -16.33
CA SER A 274 28.82 -60.22 -15.64
C SER A 274 30.14 -60.32 -16.41
N CYS A 275 31.11 -59.42 -16.16
CA CYS A 275 32.54 -59.72 -15.96
C CYS A 275 33.49 -58.50 -16.09
N SER A 276 34.30 -58.31 -15.05
CA SER A 276 35.76 -58.09 -15.08
C SER A 276 36.44 -56.86 -15.76
N SER A 277 37.42 -56.32 -15.00
CA SER A 277 38.79 -55.88 -15.44
C SER A 277 38.99 -54.61 -16.31
N SER A 278 40.08 -53.83 -16.20
CA SER A 278 41.18 -53.76 -15.19
C SER A 278 42.12 -52.54 -15.40
N PHE A 279 42.78 -52.09 -14.32
CA PHE A 279 44.10 -51.41 -14.20
C PHE A 279 44.64 -50.39 -15.24
N HIS A 280 44.88 -49.15 -14.77
CA HIS A 280 46.15 -48.37 -14.79
C HIS A 280 45.83 -47.00 -14.13
N GLU A 281 46.51 -46.41 -13.12
CA GLU A 281 47.87 -46.46 -12.53
C GLU A 281 48.87 -45.39 -13.04
N ALA A 282 49.64 -44.83 -12.09
CA ALA A 282 50.63 -43.71 -12.14
C ALA A 282 50.04 -42.28 -12.26
N SER A 283 50.38 -41.22 -11.51
CA SER A 283 51.32 -40.87 -10.40
C SER A 283 52.41 -39.83 -10.77
N GLY A 284 52.74 -38.91 -9.84
CA GLY A 284 53.72 -37.80 -9.99
C GLY A 284 53.06 -36.45 -10.32
N LEU A 285 52.93 -35.41 -9.46
CA LEU A 285 53.54 -34.98 -8.19
C LEU A 285 54.90 -34.24 -8.27
N LEU A 286 55.00 -33.10 -7.53
CA LEU A 286 56.20 -32.28 -7.17
C LEU A 286 56.82 -31.40 -8.28
N ALA A 287 57.43 -30.22 -8.01
CA ALA A 287 57.44 -29.35 -6.81
C ALA A 287 57.94 -27.89 -7.09
N ALA A 288 57.88 -27.07 -6.03
CA ALA A 288 58.23 -25.64 -5.82
C ALA A 288 59.52 -25.04 -6.45
N GLY A 289 59.59 -23.69 -6.52
CA GLY A 289 60.76 -22.95 -7.05
C GLY A 289 60.82 -21.41 -6.87
N LEU A 290 60.70 -20.91 -5.63
CA LEU A 290 61.18 -19.63 -5.04
C LEU A 290 61.68 -18.39 -5.86
N GLN A 291 61.46 -17.21 -5.24
CA GLN A 291 62.24 -15.94 -5.26
C GLN A 291 62.15 -14.96 -6.45
N GLY A 292 62.34 -13.66 -6.14
CA GLY A 292 62.54 -12.57 -7.12
C GLY A 292 61.81 -11.25 -6.78
N ALA A 293 62.37 -10.41 -5.89
CA ALA A 293 61.80 -9.10 -5.55
C ALA A 293 62.67 -7.93 -6.03
N CYS A 294 62.05 -6.86 -6.55
CA CYS A 294 62.61 -5.50 -6.63
C CYS A 294 61.50 -4.46 -6.88
N ALA A 295 61.76 -3.19 -6.55
CA ALA A 295 60.77 -2.11 -6.59
C ALA A 295 61.21 -0.91 -7.45
N ALA A 296 60.26 -0.27 -8.14
CA ALA A 296 60.49 0.99 -8.89
C ALA A 296 59.23 1.89 -8.93
N ARG A 297 59.42 3.17 -9.24
CA ARG A 297 58.43 4.26 -9.05
C ARG A 297 57.43 4.46 -10.22
N ARG A 298 56.28 5.05 -9.86
CA ARG A 298 55.40 5.98 -10.65
C ARG A 298 56.20 6.98 -11.53
N PRO A 299 55.61 7.69 -12.55
CA PRO A 299 54.21 8.17 -12.65
C PRO A 299 53.55 7.87 -14.05
N PRO A 300 52.46 8.55 -14.51
CA PRO A 300 51.51 7.91 -15.45
C PRO A 300 51.53 8.41 -16.91
N ALA A 301 51.13 7.52 -17.83
CA ALA A 301 50.72 7.85 -19.19
C ALA A 301 49.18 7.82 -19.33
N ALA A 302 48.60 8.77 -20.07
CA ALA A 302 47.17 8.83 -20.34
C ALA A 302 46.85 8.21 -21.72
N ALA A 303 45.91 7.25 -21.76
CA ALA A 303 45.38 6.70 -23.01
C ALA A 303 43.92 6.22 -22.85
N ALA A 304 43.19 6.26 -23.96
CA ALA A 304 41.75 6.02 -24.05
C ALA A 304 41.26 4.68 -23.48
N VAL A 305 40.16 4.74 -22.71
CA VAL A 305 39.26 3.58 -22.54
C VAL A 305 38.31 3.56 -23.73
N ALA A 306 38.56 2.67 -24.70
CA ALA A 306 37.68 2.47 -25.83
C ALA A 306 36.36 1.79 -25.40
N ALA A 307 35.26 2.11 -26.08
CA ALA A 307 33.99 1.45 -25.84
C ALA A 307 34.03 -0.02 -26.28
N ARG A 308 33.55 -0.93 -25.41
CA ARG A 308 33.25 -2.32 -25.76
C ARG A 308 31.80 -2.62 -25.45
N SER A 309 30.97 -2.67 -26.49
CA SER A 309 29.64 -3.27 -26.41
C SER A 309 29.74 -4.79 -26.59
N PRO A 310 29.23 -5.61 -25.65
CA PRO A 310 28.90 -7.00 -25.94
C PRO A 310 27.55 -7.05 -26.66
N ALA A 311 27.52 -7.60 -27.87
CA ALA A 311 26.29 -7.91 -28.59
C ALA A 311 26.05 -9.43 -28.59
N GLY A 312 24.77 -9.84 -28.53
CA GLY A 312 24.37 -11.22 -28.82
C GLY A 312 24.34 -12.20 -27.65
N ALA A 313 23.23 -12.22 -26.91
CA ALA A 313 22.74 -13.41 -26.22
C ALA A 313 21.20 -13.34 -26.19
N ALA A 314 20.53 -14.19 -26.97
CA ALA A 314 19.07 -14.27 -27.00
C ALA A 314 18.54 -15.27 -25.96
N ALA A 315 17.30 -15.09 -25.51
CA ALA A 315 16.75 -15.79 -24.35
C ALA A 315 16.03 -17.11 -24.69
N ALA A 316 16.10 -18.09 -23.78
CA ALA A 316 15.15 -19.19 -23.67
C ALA A 316 15.21 -19.89 -22.29
N ALA A 317 14.51 -19.34 -21.29
CA ALA A 317 14.08 -20.07 -20.08
C ALA A 317 12.99 -19.25 -19.36
N SER A 318 11.81 -19.84 -19.11
CA SER A 318 10.71 -19.16 -18.42
C SER A 318 10.57 -19.67 -16.98
N ALA A 319 10.80 -18.79 -16.02
CA ALA A 319 10.46 -18.97 -14.61
C ALA A 319 9.94 -17.63 -14.09
N ASP A 320 8.78 -17.61 -13.43
CA ASP A 320 7.98 -16.39 -13.17
C ASP A 320 8.48 -15.56 -11.97
N GLY A 321 9.80 -15.36 -11.90
CA GLY A 321 10.42 -14.34 -11.06
C GLY A 321 10.43 -13.01 -11.82
N GLY A 322 9.50 -12.12 -11.50
CA GLY A 322 9.21 -10.89 -12.26
C GLY A 322 10.41 -9.95 -12.45
N VAL A 323 11.18 -10.17 -13.53
CA VAL A 323 12.36 -9.36 -13.89
C VAL A 323 11.94 -7.89 -14.04
N PRO A 324 12.59 -6.94 -13.35
CA PRO A 324 12.21 -5.53 -13.41
C PRO A 324 12.46 -5.00 -14.83
N THR A 325 11.38 -4.68 -15.54
CA THR A 325 11.44 -4.18 -16.93
C THR A 325 12.38 -2.98 -17.06
N LYS A 326 13.01 -2.79 -18.22
CA LYS A 326 13.94 -1.67 -18.47
C LYS A 326 13.32 -0.32 -18.06
N ALA A 327 12.04 -0.13 -18.35
CA ALA A 327 11.28 1.05 -17.94
C ALA A 327 11.17 1.22 -16.40
N HIS A 328 11.02 0.14 -15.63
CA HIS A 328 11.02 0.20 -14.16
C HIS A 328 12.42 0.55 -13.63
N ALA A 329 13.47 -0.07 -14.16
CA ALA A 329 14.86 0.23 -13.80
C ALA A 329 15.20 1.72 -14.04
N LEU A 330 14.83 2.26 -15.21
CA LEU A 330 15.03 3.67 -15.55
C LEU A 330 14.19 4.63 -14.68
N ARG A 331 12.95 4.28 -14.32
CA ARG A 331 12.13 5.07 -13.36
C ARG A 331 12.76 5.11 -11.96
N SER A 332 13.42 4.01 -11.56
CA SER A 332 14.20 3.93 -10.32
C SER A 332 15.46 4.81 -10.39
N LEU A 333 16.21 4.75 -11.48
CA LEU A 333 17.38 5.61 -11.72
C LEU A 333 17.00 7.11 -11.74
N LEU A 334 15.94 7.49 -12.44
CA LEU A 334 15.41 8.86 -12.43
C LEU A 334 15.05 9.30 -11.00
N SER A 335 14.35 8.46 -10.24
CA SER A 335 14.01 8.78 -8.84
C SER A 335 15.24 8.91 -7.95
N LYS A 336 16.27 8.06 -8.13
CA LYS A 336 17.56 8.16 -7.43
C LYS A 336 18.32 9.44 -7.81
N ALA A 337 18.32 9.83 -9.09
CA ALA A 337 18.96 11.07 -9.56
C ALA A 337 18.27 12.31 -8.96
N LEU A 338 16.94 12.39 -9.03
CA LEU A 338 16.14 13.47 -8.43
C LEU A 338 16.27 13.52 -6.90
N LEU A 339 16.41 12.37 -6.21
CA LEU A 339 16.67 12.30 -4.77
C LEU A 339 18.08 12.77 -4.39
N ARG A 340 19.09 12.47 -5.21
CA ARG A 340 20.47 12.94 -5.01
C ARG A 340 20.58 14.44 -5.24
N ARG A 341 19.97 14.97 -6.30
CA ARG A 341 19.99 16.40 -6.63
C ARG A 341 19.21 17.23 -5.61
N PHE A 342 17.94 16.90 -5.38
CA PHE A 342 17.07 17.64 -4.47
C PHE A 342 17.04 16.98 -3.08
N ARG A 343 18.22 16.86 -2.47
CA ARG A 343 18.36 16.41 -1.09
C ARG A 343 18.05 17.57 -0.14
N PRO A 344 17.11 17.44 0.82
CA PRO A 344 16.90 18.48 1.82
C PRO A 344 18.17 18.67 2.67
N PRO A 345 18.46 19.88 3.18
CA PRO A 345 19.70 20.22 3.87
C PRO A 345 19.93 19.30 5.08
N GLY A 346 20.91 18.40 4.95
CA GLY A 346 21.04 17.18 5.75
C GLY A 346 21.85 17.32 7.04
N GLY A 347 21.66 18.38 7.82
CA GLY A 347 22.33 18.53 9.11
C GLY A 347 21.80 17.55 10.16
N ARG A 348 22.67 16.78 10.83
CA ARG A 348 22.31 15.75 11.82
C ARG A 348 21.61 16.25 13.10
N ALA A 349 21.52 17.56 13.33
CA ALA A 349 20.85 18.12 14.52
C ALA A 349 19.40 17.60 14.67
N ARG A 350 18.98 17.28 15.90
CA ARG A 350 17.71 16.58 16.18
C ARG A 350 16.42 17.39 15.97
N ALA A 351 16.48 18.73 15.99
CA ALA A 351 15.28 19.57 15.94
C ALA A 351 14.59 19.63 14.56
N ASP A 352 13.27 19.45 14.53
CA ASP A 352 12.44 19.63 13.34
C ASP A 352 11.93 21.09 13.23
N THR A 353 12.83 22.01 12.88
CA THR A 353 12.49 23.44 12.74
C THR A 353 11.51 23.67 11.58
N PRO A 354 10.68 24.74 11.62
CA PRO A 354 9.76 25.06 10.52
C PRO A 354 10.48 25.27 9.18
N GLU A 355 11.71 25.79 9.21
CA GLU A 355 12.58 25.93 8.04
C GLU A 355 12.97 24.58 7.43
N ARG A 356 13.25 23.57 8.26
CA ARG A 356 13.54 22.20 7.80
C ARG A 356 12.31 21.55 7.19
N ARG A 357 11.12 21.76 7.76
CA ARG A 357 9.84 21.34 7.14
C ARG A 357 9.64 22.03 5.79
N ARG A 358 9.86 23.35 5.71
CA ARG A 358 9.81 24.13 4.45
C ARG A 358 10.79 23.59 3.41
N ALA A 359 12.05 23.37 3.77
CA ALA A 359 13.08 22.86 2.85
C ALA A 359 12.81 21.42 2.37
N ARG A 360 12.31 20.53 3.23
CA ARG A 360 11.84 19.19 2.85
C ARG A 360 10.70 19.26 1.83
N LEU A 361 9.76 20.19 2.02
CA LEU A 361 8.64 20.43 1.12
C LEU A 361 9.11 21.01 -0.24
N CYS A 362 9.96 22.05 -0.24
CA CYS A 362 10.58 22.59 -1.47
C CYS A 362 11.31 21.48 -2.26
N ALA A 363 12.12 20.66 -1.57
CA ALA A 363 12.81 19.52 -2.18
C ALA A 363 11.84 18.45 -2.71
N MET A 364 10.68 18.22 -2.08
CA MET A 364 9.64 17.33 -2.62
C MET A 364 9.00 17.89 -3.90
N ILE A 365 8.71 19.19 -3.92
CA ILE A 365 8.10 19.86 -5.07
C ILE A 365 9.06 19.87 -6.26
N LYS A 366 10.34 20.23 -6.06
CA LYS A 366 11.39 20.13 -7.11
C LYS A 366 11.48 18.72 -7.71
N ARG A 367 11.42 17.66 -6.88
CA ARG A 367 11.36 16.26 -7.35
C ARG A 367 10.09 15.94 -8.15
N ALA A 368 8.94 16.50 -7.77
CA ALA A 368 7.68 16.34 -8.49
C ALA A 368 7.71 17.05 -9.86
N VAL A 369 8.15 18.31 -9.91
CA VAL A 369 8.32 19.08 -11.16
C VAL A 369 9.25 18.36 -12.14
N GLY A 370 10.38 17.83 -11.64
CA GLY A 370 11.29 17.01 -12.47
C GLY A 370 10.62 15.76 -13.06
N ARG A 371 9.83 15.01 -12.28
CA ARG A 371 9.07 13.85 -12.77
C ARG A 371 8.02 14.23 -13.82
N ILE A 372 7.34 15.35 -13.63
CA ILE A 372 6.35 15.88 -14.57
C ILE A 372 7.05 16.21 -15.90
N LEU A 373 8.10 17.02 -15.90
CA LEU A 373 8.79 17.45 -17.13
C LEU A 373 9.44 16.28 -17.90
N VAL A 374 9.90 15.23 -17.21
CA VAL A 374 10.37 14.01 -17.88
C VAL A 374 9.23 13.27 -18.58
N ARG A 375 8.02 13.21 -18.00
CA ARG A 375 6.85 12.55 -18.61
C ARG A 375 6.35 13.26 -19.88
N PHE A 376 6.50 14.58 -19.98
CA PHE A 376 6.11 15.38 -21.15
C PHE A 376 7.24 15.46 -22.19
N ALA A 377 7.53 14.30 -22.79
CA ALA A 377 8.73 14.05 -23.60
C ALA A 377 8.88 14.89 -24.88
N ALA A 378 7.84 15.56 -25.37
CA ALA A 378 7.91 16.29 -26.64
C ALA A 378 8.87 17.50 -26.63
N ARG A 379 9.05 18.16 -25.46
CA ARG A 379 9.98 19.29 -25.27
C ARG A 379 10.63 19.36 -23.88
N HIS A 380 10.21 18.50 -22.93
CA HIS A 380 10.52 18.64 -21.50
C HIS A 380 10.25 20.04 -20.93
N GLN A 381 9.24 20.71 -21.47
CA GLN A 381 8.85 22.08 -21.20
C GLN A 381 7.33 22.14 -21.06
N LEU A 382 6.84 22.87 -20.05
CA LEU A 382 5.42 23.08 -19.77
C LEU A 382 5.19 24.51 -19.25
N ASN A 383 3.97 25.02 -19.39
CA ASN A 383 3.53 26.21 -18.67
C ASN A 383 3.49 25.91 -17.16
N LEU A 384 3.95 26.84 -16.30
CA LEU A 384 3.88 26.63 -14.84
C LEU A 384 2.44 26.43 -14.33
N ALA A 385 1.44 26.96 -15.02
CA ALA A 385 0.03 26.69 -14.75
C ALA A 385 -0.35 25.22 -15.01
N GLU A 386 0.24 24.57 -16.02
CA GLU A 386 0.03 23.14 -16.31
C GLU A 386 0.76 22.27 -15.29
N VAL A 387 2.01 22.60 -14.96
CA VAL A 387 2.75 21.95 -13.87
C VAL A 387 1.97 22.02 -12.57
N GLY A 388 1.33 23.16 -12.28
CA GLY A 388 0.44 23.37 -11.13
C GLY A 388 -0.78 22.46 -11.11
N LYS A 389 -1.37 22.14 -12.28
CA LYS A 389 -2.50 21.17 -12.37
C LYS A 389 -2.05 19.75 -12.02
N TRP A 390 -0.85 19.34 -12.45
CA TRP A 390 -0.34 17.99 -12.20
C TRP A 390 0.25 17.80 -10.79
N LEU A 391 0.82 18.85 -10.19
CA LEU A 391 1.58 18.78 -8.93
C LEU A 391 0.86 18.04 -7.78
N PRO A 392 -0.44 18.27 -7.49
CA PRO A 392 -1.12 17.63 -6.35
C PRO A 392 -1.10 16.10 -6.38
N SER A 393 -1.05 15.50 -7.58
CA SER A 393 -0.94 14.05 -7.77
C SER A 393 0.43 13.45 -7.40
N PHE A 394 1.45 14.30 -7.23
CA PHE A 394 2.81 13.91 -6.84
C PHE A 394 3.22 14.38 -5.44
N THR A 395 2.53 15.38 -4.87
CA THR A 395 2.91 16.03 -3.59
C THR A 395 1.92 15.79 -2.44
N TRP A 396 1.00 14.83 -2.56
CA TRP A 396 -0.04 14.55 -1.53
C TRP A 396 -0.85 15.81 -1.16
N ARG A 397 -1.30 16.56 -2.19
CA ARG A 397 -1.97 17.87 -2.07
C ARG A 397 -1.17 18.99 -1.37
N ALA A 398 0.09 18.79 -0.98
CA ALA A 398 0.87 19.81 -0.29
C ALA A 398 1.10 21.07 -1.17
N ARG A 399 0.62 22.22 -0.69
CA ARG A 399 0.75 23.54 -1.33
C ARG A 399 2.21 24.01 -1.30
N PRO A 400 2.76 24.60 -2.38
CA PRO A 400 4.13 25.09 -2.38
C PRO A 400 4.30 26.31 -1.46
N PRO A 401 5.40 26.42 -0.67
CA PRO A 401 5.59 27.46 0.34
C PRO A 401 6.19 28.78 -0.23
N VAL A 402 6.42 28.82 -1.54
CA VAL A 402 6.69 30.00 -2.38
C VAL A 402 6.11 29.71 -3.78
N SER A 403 6.21 30.63 -4.74
CA SER A 403 5.72 30.37 -6.10
C SER A 403 6.50 29.22 -6.77
N LEU A 404 5.83 28.46 -7.65
CA LEU A 404 6.51 27.41 -8.44
C LEU A 404 7.62 27.98 -9.34
N ARG A 405 7.48 29.25 -9.75
CA ARG A 405 8.51 30.01 -10.45
C ARG A 405 9.79 30.10 -9.63
N ALA A 406 9.71 30.64 -8.40
CA ALA A 406 10.86 30.78 -7.51
C ALA A 406 11.51 29.42 -7.19
N LEU A 407 10.71 28.38 -6.93
CA LEU A 407 11.24 27.01 -6.69
C LEU A 407 12.01 26.42 -7.88
N CYS A 408 11.77 26.90 -9.10
CA CYS A 408 12.52 26.48 -10.29
C CYS A 408 13.74 27.38 -10.53
N GLU A 409 13.60 28.69 -10.31
CA GLU A 409 14.69 29.68 -10.41
C GLU A 409 15.80 29.46 -9.35
N GLU A 410 15.49 28.81 -8.22
CA GLU A 410 16.46 28.30 -7.24
C GLU A 410 17.46 27.26 -7.81
N GLU A 411 17.18 26.61 -8.94
CA GLU A 411 17.97 25.49 -9.50
C GLU A 411 18.19 25.66 -11.03
N PRO A 412 18.86 26.73 -11.49
CA PRO A 412 18.89 27.10 -12.91
C PRO A 412 19.62 26.09 -13.81
N ASP A 413 20.48 25.23 -13.25
CA ASP A 413 21.14 24.12 -13.95
C ASP A 413 20.26 22.87 -14.08
N VAL A 414 19.08 22.85 -13.43
CA VAL A 414 18.08 21.80 -13.57
C VAL A 414 16.82 22.30 -14.27
N PHE A 415 16.34 23.50 -13.91
CA PHE A 415 15.13 24.10 -14.44
C PHE A 415 15.43 25.48 -15.04
N ARG A 416 15.23 25.64 -16.34
CA ARG A 416 15.23 26.95 -16.99
C ARG A 416 13.81 27.46 -17.07
N VAL A 417 13.47 28.46 -16.26
CA VAL A 417 12.24 29.24 -16.44
C VAL A 417 12.45 30.22 -17.60
N THR A 418 11.40 30.42 -18.40
CA THR A 418 11.34 31.41 -19.48
C THR A 418 9.99 32.07 -19.47
N GLU A 419 9.96 33.40 -19.51
CA GLU A 419 8.74 34.17 -19.70
C GLU A 419 8.48 34.38 -21.19
N GLN A 420 7.23 34.20 -21.59
CA GLN A 420 6.75 34.48 -22.93
C GLN A 420 5.65 35.52 -22.81
N LEU A 421 5.77 36.63 -23.54
CA LEU A 421 4.68 37.59 -23.67
C LEU A 421 3.62 36.97 -24.57
N LEU A 422 2.39 36.85 -24.09
CA LEU A 422 1.24 36.40 -24.88
C LEU A 422 0.80 37.54 -25.81
N PRO A 423 0.22 37.25 -26.99
CA PRO A 423 -0.36 38.27 -27.86
C PRO A 423 -1.45 39.14 -27.20
N SER A 424 -2.05 38.66 -26.10
CA SER A 424 -3.02 39.37 -25.26
C SER A 424 -2.37 40.30 -24.21
N GLY A 425 -1.06 40.52 -24.24
CA GLY A 425 -0.33 41.38 -23.30
C GLY A 425 -0.01 40.75 -21.93
N GLY A 426 -0.58 39.59 -21.60
CA GLY A 426 -0.25 38.85 -20.38
C GLY A 426 1.10 38.13 -20.46
N THR A 427 1.77 37.90 -19.32
CA THR A 427 2.98 37.07 -19.26
C THR A 427 2.65 35.60 -18.96
N CYS A 428 3.34 34.69 -19.64
CA CYS A 428 3.26 33.25 -19.41
C CYS A 428 4.64 32.69 -19.05
N SER A 429 4.84 32.29 -17.81
CA SER A 429 6.06 31.61 -17.37
C SER A 429 6.00 30.11 -17.70
N SER A 430 6.89 29.64 -18.58
CA SER A 430 7.10 28.21 -18.84
C SER A 430 8.41 27.72 -18.22
N VAL A 431 8.46 26.47 -17.76
CA VAL A 431 9.65 25.83 -17.19
C VAL A 431 10.10 24.68 -18.07
N ARG A 432 11.41 24.60 -18.34
CA ARG A 432 12.05 23.54 -19.12
C ARG A 432 13.12 22.82 -18.29
N LEU A 433 13.15 21.50 -18.38
CA LEU A 433 14.23 20.68 -17.83
C LEU A 433 15.51 20.89 -18.66
N VAL A 434 16.62 21.24 -18.00
CA VAL A 434 17.92 21.51 -18.67
C VAL A 434 19.08 20.65 -18.16
N CYS A 435 18.97 19.97 -17.01
CA CYS A 435 20.02 19.09 -16.51
C CYS A 435 20.30 17.93 -17.49
N PRO A 436 21.51 17.81 -18.07
CA PRO A 436 21.81 16.80 -19.10
C PRO A 436 21.60 15.36 -18.63
N ALA A 437 21.94 15.05 -17.38
CA ALA A 437 21.78 13.71 -16.82
C ALA A 437 20.30 13.30 -16.67
N LEU A 438 19.41 14.27 -16.35
CA LEU A 438 17.97 14.00 -16.28
C LEU A 438 17.33 13.95 -17.68
N LEU A 439 17.84 14.73 -18.64
CA LEU A 439 17.44 14.66 -20.05
C LEU A 439 17.83 13.33 -20.72
N ALA A 440 19.02 12.80 -20.43
CA ALA A 440 19.43 11.48 -20.92
C ALA A 440 18.51 10.36 -20.39
N LEU A 441 18.24 10.36 -19.08
CA LEU A 441 17.27 9.44 -18.47
C LEU A 441 15.84 9.64 -19.01
N ALA A 442 15.47 10.85 -19.41
CA ALA A 442 14.20 11.14 -20.05
C ALA A 442 14.11 10.58 -21.48
N ALA A 443 15.19 10.68 -22.25
CA ALA A 443 15.27 10.11 -23.60
C ALA A 443 15.19 8.58 -23.59
N GLU A 444 15.81 7.90 -22.62
CA GLU A 444 15.63 6.45 -22.44
C GLU A 444 14.26 6.05 -21.86
N LEU A 445 13.57 6.96 -21.16
CA LEU A 445 12.22 6.74 -20.63
C LEU A 445 11.10 7.11 -21.59
N ALA A 446 11.40 7.85 -22.66
CA ALA A 446 10.47 8.03 -23.75
C ALA A 446 10.14 6.64 -24.31
N PRO A 447 8.86 6.23 -24.37
CA PRO A 447 8.52 5.00 -25.07
C PRO A 447 9.04 5.14 -26.50
N ALA A 448 9.70 4.10 -27.02
CA ALA A 448 10.08 4.05 -28.42
C ALA A 448 8.81 4.32 -29.22
N ARG A 449 8.73 5.52 -29.82
CA ARG A 449 7.57 5.88 -30.63
C ARG A 449 7.44 4.80 -31.70
N PRO A 450 6.25 4.23 -31.95
CA PRO A 450 6.08 3.38 -33.10
C PRO A 450 6.54 4.20 -34.31
N THR A 451 7.63 3.77 -34.94
CA THR A 451 8.21 4.50 -36.08
C THR A 451 7.10 4.61 -37.11
N GLU A 452 6.72 5.84 -37.44
CA GLU A 452 5.52 6.11 -38.24
C GLU A 452 5.66 5.40 -39.58
N VAL A 453 4.91 4.29 -39.73
CA VAL A 453 5.14 3.33 -40.81
C VAL A 453 4.66 3.99 -42.10
N ALA A 454 5.63 4.39 -42.93
CA ALA A 454 5.35 4.90 -44.26
C ALA A 454 4.45 3.88 -45.01
N PRO A 455 3.39 4.34 -45.70
CA PRO A 455 2.35 3.45 -46.23
C PRO A 455 2.96 2.40 -47.18
N PRO A 456 2.66 1.11 -47.00
CA PRO A 456 3.41 0.03 -47.65
C PRO A 456 3.08 -0.10 -49.13
N GLY A 457 4.07 0.14 -49.99
CA GLY A 457 4.04 -0.21 -51.41
C GLY A 457 4.69 -1.56 -51.67
N ALA A 458 3.93 -2.49 -52.27
CA ALA A 458 4.37 -3.73 -52.96
C ALA A 458 5.36 -4.69 -52.24
N SER A 459 4.83 -5.83 -51.79
CA SER A 459 5.59 -7.09 -51.67
C SER A 459 5.88 -7.69 -53.07
N PRO A 460 6.83 -8.65 -53.23
CA PRO A 460 6.45 -10.05 -53.01
C PRO A 460 7.56 -11.05 -52.55
N HIS A 461 7.11 -12.24 -52.13
CA HIS A 461 7.84 -13.53 -51.97
C HIS A 461 8.99 -13.65 -50.93
N GLY A 462 8.95 -14.75 -50.13
CA GLY A 462 10.06 -15.17 -49.27
C GLY A 462 9.68 -15.98 -48.01
N ALA A 463 9.28 -17.25 -48.17
CA ALA A 463 9.29 -18.28 -47.12
C ALA A 463 10.53 -19.19 -47.34
N PRO A 464 11.07 -19.98 -46.37
CA PRO A 464 10.32 -20.75 -45.36
C PRO A 464 11.06 -21.01 -44.01
N ALA A 465 10.66 -22.10 -43.33
CA ALA A 465 11.38 -22.92 -42.33
C ALA A 465 11.14 -22.65 -40.82
N LEU A 466 10.72 -23.71 -40.12
CA LEU A 466 10.61 -23.85 -38.67
C LEU A 466 11.83 -24.62 -38.12
N PRO A 467 12.44 -24.22 -36.98
CA PRO A 467 13.37 -25.06 -36.22
C PRO A 467 12.65 -26.01 -35.25
N ALA A 468 13.27 -27.14 -34.95
CA ALA A 468 12.76 -28.18 -34.04
C ALA A 468 13.02 -27.86 -32.54
N PRO A 469 12.28 -28.47 -31.59
CA PRO A 469 12.46 -28.23 -30.15
C PRO A 469 13.72 -28.89 -29.58
N PRO A 470 14.33 -28.33 -28.51
CA PRO A 470 15.48 -28.91 -27.82
C PRO A 470 15.09 -30.07 -26.87
N PRO A 471 16.01 -31.00 -26.56
CA PRO A 471 15.77 -32.13 -25.66
C PRO A 471 15.76 -31.74 -24.17
N ALA A 472 15.14 -32.59 -23.33
CA ALA A 472 15.08 -32.41 -21.88
C ALA A 472 16.39 -32.78 -21.17
N GLY A 473 16.70 -32.09 -20.07
CA GLY A 473 17.81 -32.38 -19.16
C GLY A 473 17.32 -32.51 -17.70
N PRO A 474 17.93 -33.37 -16.87
CA PRO A 474 17.42 -33.72 -15.54
C PRO A 474 17.73 -32.67 -14.46
N SER A 475 16.83 -32.55 -13.47
CA SER A 475 16.94 -31.61 -12.34
C SER A 475 16.62 -32.29 -11.02
N ASP A 476 17.57 -33.03 -10.43
CA ASP A 476 17.42 -33.65 -9.10
C ASP A 476 18.73 -33.75 -8.28
N ALA A 477 19.54 -32.69 -8.30
CA ALA A 477 20.80 -32.61 -7.52
C ALA A 477 20.80 -31.55 -6.39
N VAL A 478 19.87 -30.59 -6.39
CA VAL A 478 19.95 -29.36 -5.54
C VAL A 478 19.09 -29.43 -4.27
N LYS A 479 18.06 -30.28 -4.22
CA LYS A 479 17.13 -30.37 -3.06
C LYS A 479 17.70 -31.12 -1.85
N SER A 480 18.80 -31.86 -1.99
CA SER A 480 19.32 -32.74 -0.93
C SER A 480 20.26 -32.07 0.09
N LEU A 481 20.56 -30.77 -0.05
CA LEU A 481 21.69 -30.11 0.64
C LEU A 481 21.29 -29.05 1.68
N VAL A 482 19.98 -28.84 1.91
CA VAL A 482 19.46 -27.76 2.79
C VAL A 482 18.91 -28.27 4.13
N SER A 483 18.58 -29.57 4.25
CA SER A 483 17.91 -30.13 5.44
C SER A 483 18.83 -30.62 6.56
N ALA A 484 20.13 -30.29 6.56
CA ALA A 484 21.12 -30.95 7.41
C ALA A 484 22.19 -30.00 8.02
N ARG A 485 21.78 -28.90 8.67
CA ARG A 485 22.59 -28.11 9.63
C ARG A 485 21.73 -27.09 10.38
N PHE A 486 21.49 -27.32 11.67
CA PHE A 486 21.39 -26.34 12.78
C PHE A 486 20.80 -27.01 14.04
N PRO A 487 21.62 -27.60 14.94
CA PRO A 487 21.18 -27.91 16.29
C PRO A 487 21.09 -26.60 17.12
N SER A 488 20.02 -26.45 17.91
CA SER A 488 19.79 -25.25 18.73
C SER A 488 20.30 -25.43 20.17
N PRO A 489 21.19 -24.58 20.70
CA PRO A 489 21.54 -24.53 22.11
C PRO A 489 20.55 -23.65 22.90
N GLY A 490 20.11 -24.10 24.07
CA GLY A 490 18.98 -23.51 24.80
C GLY A 490 19.26 -22.23 25.57
N SER A 491 18.25 -21.35 25.65
CA SER A 491 18.16 -20.28 26.65
C SER A 491 17.73 -20.84 28.02
N GLY A 492 18.42 -20.43 29.09
CA GLY A 492 17.99 -20.75 30.45
C GLY A 492 16.72 -19.99 30.86
N PRO A 493 15.91 -20.51 31.81
CA PRO A 493 14.60 -19.95 32.15
C PRO A 493 14.63 -18.49 32.65
N ALA A 494 15.75 -18.03 33.22
CA ALA A 494 15.93 -16.63 33.60
C ALA A 494 16.00 -15.67 32.38
N LEU A 495 16.65 -16.08 31.29
CA LEU A 495 16.66 -15.33 30.03
C LEU A 495 15.31 -15.40 29.31
N GLU A 496 14.63 -16.54 29.42
CA GLU A 496 13.26 -16.71 28.92
C GLU A 496 12.29 -15.75 29.62
N ALA A 497 12.33 -15.70 30.96
CA ALA A 497 11.52 -14.81 31.78
C ALA A 497 11.82 -13.32 31.55
N GLU A 498 13.10 -12.94 31.44
CA GLU A 498 13.48 -11.55 31.14
C GLU A 498 13.08 -11.14 29.71
N ARG A 499 13.14 -12.07 28.73
CA ARG A 499 12.62 -11.82 27.37
C ARG A 499 11.11 -11.61 27.38
N ILE A 500 10.37 -12.40 28.16
CA ILE A 500 8.92 -12.24 28.37
C ILE A 500 8.61 -10.89 29.07
N ARG A 501 9.34 -10.53 30.14
CA ARG A 501 9.15 -9.26 30.87
C ARG A 501 9.41 -8.04 29.97
N ARG A 502 10.43 -8.09 29.10
CA ARG A 502 10.69 -7.06 28.07
C ARG A 502 9.61 -7.03 26.98
N GLY A 503 9.08 -8.18 26.59
CA GLY A 503 7.92 -8.26 25.69
C GLY A 503 6.68 -7.59 26.27
N ALA A 504 6.37 -7.87 27.54
CA ALA A 504 5.24 -7.28 28.27
C ALA A 504 5.35 -5.75 28.34
N LYS A 505 6.51 -5.21 28.75
CA LYS A 505 6.76 -3.76 28.81
C LYS A 505 6.49 -3.06 27.47
N ARG A 506 6.92 -3.67 26.36
CA ARG A 506 6.67 -3.16 25.00
C ARG A 506 5.19 -3.14 24.66
N TYR A 507 4.50 -4.26 24.89
CA TYR A 507 3.07 -4.39 24.55
C TYR A 507 2.19 -3.42 25.36
N VAL A 508 2.48 -3.23 26.66
CA VAL A 508 1.77 -2.26 27.50
C VAL A 508 2.02 -0.83 27.03
N ALA A 509 3.28 -0.43 26.80
CA ALA A 509 3.60 0.92 26.30
C ALA A 509 2.95 1.20 24.92
N GLN A 510 2.90 0.20 24.05
CA GLN A 510 2.30 0.31 22.71
C GLN A 510 0.76 0.37 22.78
N GLY A 511 0.14 -0.42 23.66
CA GLY A 511 -1.31 -0.35 23.95
C GLY A 511 -1.73 1.00 24.54
N LEU A 512 -0.94 1.54 25.48
CA LEU A 512 -1.15 2.89 26.05
C LEU A 512 -1.06 3.99 24.99
N ALA A 513 -0.08 3.92 24.09
CA ALA A 513 0.07 4.87 22.99
C ALA A 513 -1.12 4.84 22.00
N VAL A 514 -1.69 3.66 21.74
CA VAL A 514 -2.90 3.51 20.91
C VAL A 514 -4.15 4.00 21.65
N ALA A 515 -4.28 3.71 22.95
CA ALA A 515 -5.42 4.14 23.76
C ALA A 515 -5.54 5.69 23.83
N TRP A 516 -4.42 6.39 23.95
CA TRP A 516 -4.35 7.86 23.96
C TRP A 516 -4.89 8.49 22.65
N GLY A 517 -4.87 7.75 21.53
CA GLY A 517 -5.44 8.20 20.25
C GLY A 517 -6.94 7.98 20.09
N HIS A 518 -7.61 7.28 21.02
CA HIS A 518 -8.95 6.70 20.77
C HIS A 518 -9.95 6.79 21.95
N GLU A 519 -9.65 7.55 23.01
CA GLU A 519 -10.54 7.75 24.19
C GLU A 519 -11.10 6.46 24.84
N ARG A 520 -10.46 5.31 24.63
CA ARG A 520 -10.86 4.04 25.27
C ARG A 520 -10.52 4.06 26.76
N ARG A 521 -11.35 3.41 27.59
CA ARG A 521 -11.00 3.20 29.00
C ARG A 521 -9.75 2.34 29.09
N LEU A 522 -8.87 2.73 30.01
CA LEU A 522 -7.63 2.02 30.30
C LEU A 522 -7.90 0.57 30.75
N GLU A 523 -8.99 0.38 31.49
CA GLU A 523 -9.52 -0.92 31.96
C GLU A 523 -9.72 -1.91 30.81
N ASP A 524 -10.48 -1.52 29.77
CA ASP A 524 -10.79 -2.36 28.61
C ASP A 524 -9.52 -2.75 27.84
N VAL A 525 -8.56 -1.81 27.72
CA VAL A 525 -7.29 -2.03 27.01
C VAL A 525 -6.38 -2.99 27.78
N ILE A 526 -6.32 -2.88 29.11
CA ILE A 526 -5.55 -3.81 29.95
C ILE A 526 -6.18 -5.21 29.93
N ALA A 527 -7.51 -5.30 30.09
CA ALA A 527 -8.24 -6.56 30.06
C ALA A 527 -8.13 -7.27 28.70
N SER A 528 -8.21 -6.50 27.60
CA SER A 528 -8.06 -7.01 26.23
C SER A 528 -6.64 -7.48 25.89
N LEU A 529 -5.60 -6.93 26.54
CA LEU A 529 -4.20 -7.23 26.22
C LEU A 529 -3.54 -8.22 27.19
N TRP A 530 -4.06 -8.41 28.40
CA TRP A 530 -3.45 -9.32 29.38
C TRP A 530 -4.45 -10.08 30.28
N PRO A 531 -5.35 -10.93 29.73
CA PRO A 531 -6.36 -11.66 30.50
C PRO A 531 -5.83 -12.42 31.71
N HIS A 532 -4.61 -12.97 31.61
CA HIS A 532 -4.00 -13.80 32.66
C HIS A 532 -3.25 -13.01 33.76
N ALA A 533 -3.14 -11.67 33.67
CA ALA A 533 -2.64 -10.85 34.79
C ALA A 533 -3.73 -10.60 35.84
N LEU A 534 -4.99 -10.81 35.48
CA LEU A 534 -6.14 -10.76 36.37
C LEU A 534 -6.33 -12.11 37.09
N GLY A 535 -5.25 -12.63 37.68
CA GLY A 535 -5.32 -13.76 38.60
C GLY A 535 -6.19 -13.43 39.83
N PRO A 536 -6.79 -14.45 40.49
CA PRO A 536 -7.82 -14.26 41.52
C PRO A 536 -7.32 -13.75 42.87
N GLU A 537 -6.00 -13.63 43.06
CA GLU A 537 -5.36 -13.05 44.26
C GLU A 537 -5.97 -11.69 44.62
N ALA A 538 -6.61 -11.57 45.79
CA ALA A 538 -7.46 -10.43 46.11
C ALA A 538 -6.65 -9.12 46.28
N GLY A 539 -6.99 -8.11 45.48
CA GLY A 539 -6.38 -6.78 45.53
C GLY A 539 -6.95 -5.90 44.42
N SER A 540 -7.19 -4.62 44.72
CA SER A 540 -7.81 -3.67 43.80
C SER A 540 -6.96 -3.42 42.55
N LEU A 541 -7.58 -2.98 41.45
CA LEU A 541 -6.87 -2.56 40.24
C LEU A 541 -5.83 -1.45 40.55
N GLU A 542 -6.17 -0.59 41.50
CA GLU A 542 -5.33 0.49 42.01
C GLU A 542 -4.09 -0.02 42.77
N GLU A 543 -4.22 -1.01 43.65
CA GLU A 543 -3.08 -1.67 44.31
C GLU A 543 -2.21 -2.44 43.31
N ARG A 544 -2.84 -3.16 42.35
CA ARG A 544 -2.14 -3.88 41.28
C ARG A 544 -1.34 -2.92 40.39
N LEU A 545 -1.90 -1.76 40.04
CA LEU A 545 -1.20 -0.71 39.28
C LEU A 545 -0.08 -0.05 40.11
N ARG A 546 -0.29 0.20 41.41
CA ARG A 546 0.78 0.68 42.30
C ARG A 546 1.93 -0.32 42.42
N ALA A 547 1.65 -1.63 42.54
CA ALA A 547 2.68 -2.66 42.57
C ALA A 547 3.47 -2.71 41.25
N LEU A 548 2.76 -2.81 40.12
CA LEU A 548 3.35 -2.97 38.79
C LEU A 548 4.14 -1.73 38.31
N CYS A 549 3.80 -0.52 38.78
CA CYS A 549 4.59 0.68 38.53
C CYS A 549 5.65 0.95 39.62
N GLY A 550 5.43 0.47 40.86
CA GLY A 550 6.29 0.71 42.01
C GLY A 550 7.62 -0.04 41.96
N GLU A 551 7.70 -1.15 41.23
CA GLU A 551 8.98 -1.83 40.95
C GLU A 551 9.92 -1.01 40.04
N GLU A 552 9.40 -0.12 39.18
CA GLU A 552 10.19 0.65 38.21
C GLU A 552 9.69 2.12 38.10
N PRO A 553 9.94 2.95 39.15
CA PRO A 553 9.43 4.32 39.23
C PRO A 553 9.97 5.28 38.16
N ASP A 554 11.08 4.91 37.51
CA ASP A 554 11.73 5.69 36.44
C ASP A 554 10.99 5.64 35.10
N VAL A 555 10.08 4.67 34.91
CA VAL A 555 9.31 4.48 33.66
C VAL A 555 7.86 4.94 33.82
N PHE A 556 7.24 4.65 34.97
CA PHE A 556 5.83 4.92 35.23
C PHE A 556 5.64 5.72 36.53
N ARG A 557 5.30 7.01 36.41
CA ARG A 557 4.99 7.86 37.55
C ARG A 557 3.48 7.89 37.80
N VAL A 558 3.03 7.09 38.76
CA VAL A 558 1.64 7.13 39.26
C VAL A 558 1.47 8.30 40.21
N THR A 559 0.47 9.14 39.98
CA THR A 559 0.07 10.24 40.87
C THR A 559 -1.44 10.26 41.03
N GLU A 560 -1.91 10.21 42.27
CA GLU A 560 -3.33 10.38 42.58
C GLU A 560 -3.73 11.85 42.42
N GLN A 561 -4.73 12.15 41.58
CA GLN A 561 -5.21 13.53 41.39
C GLN A 561 -6.37 13.89 42.30
N ARG A 562 -7.16 12.90 42.71
CA ARG A 562 -8.30 12.97 43.64
C ARG A 562 -8.41 11.61 44.33
N PRO A 563 -9.02 11.52 45.54
CA PRO A 563 -9.26 10.25 46.22
C PRO A 563 -9.86 9.19 45.27
N GLY A 564 -9.15 8.08 45.06
CA GLY A 564 -9.56 7.01 44.14
C GLY A 564 -9.50 7.38 42.65
N THR A 565 -8.65 8.32 42.24
CA THR A 565 -8.41 8.66 40.82
C THR A 565 -6.92 8.78 40.54
N LEU A 566 -6.33 7.70 40.01
CA LEU A 566 -4.93 7.63 39.61
C LEU A 566 -4.70 8.19 38.19
N MET A 567 -3.70 9.06 38.03
CA MET A 567 -3.09 9.38 36.74
C MET A 567 -1.75 8.67 36.65
N VAL A 568 -1.58 7.79 35.66
CA VAL A 568 -0.27 7.18 35.32
C VAL A 568 0.39 8.03 34.22
N ARG A 569 1.57 8.58 34.49
CA ARG A 569 2.40 9.26 33.48
C ARG A 569 3.57 8.38 33.07
N LEU A 570 3.68 8.10 31.77
CA LEU A 570 4.88 7.51 31.18
C LEU A 570 6.02 8.55 31.17
N VAL A 571 7.22 8.15 31.59
CA VAL A 571 8.41 9.00 31.52
C VAL A 571 8.99 8.92 30.11
N TRP A 572 8.61 9.89 29.28
CA TRP A 572 8.84 9.87 27.83
C TRP A 572 10.32 9.81 27.43
N ASP A 573 11.21 10.46 28.21
CA ASP A 573 12.65 10.50 27.92
C ASP A 573 13.33 9.13 28.02
N GLU A 574 12.87 8.27 28.94
CA GLU A 574 13.45 6.93 29.12
C GLU A 574 12.92 5.93 28.09
N LEU A 575 11.68 6.11 27.60
CA LEU A 575 11.19 5.42 26.41
C LEU A 575 11.99 5.79 25.15
N ILE A 576 12.40 7.05 25.01
CA ILE A 576 13.31 7.48 23.93
C ILE A 576 14.67 6.76 24.08
N ARG A 577 15.28 6.73 25.27
CA ARG A 577 16.54 5.99 25.49
C ARG A 577 16.44 4.52 25.15
N LEU A 578 15.38 3.83 25.58
CA LEU A 578 15.16 2.41 25.27
C LEU A 578 15.01 2.18 23.76
N ALA A 579 14.34 3.08 23.05
CA ALA A 579 14.21 3.03 21.58
C ALA A 579 15.53 3.33 20.85
N GLU A 580 16.33 4.29 21.33
CA GLU A 580 17.64 4.61 20.74
C GLU A 580 18.66 3.47 20.99
N ALA A 581 18.65 2.86 22.17
CA ALA A 581 19.49 1.69 22.47
C ALA A 581 19.15 0.49 21.57
N GLU A 582 17.86 0.21 21.33
CA GLU A 582 17.43 -0.86 20.41
C GLU A 582 17.75 -0.53 18.95
N ALA A 583 17.70 0.75 18.55
CA ALA A 583 18.13 1.18 17.22
C ALA A 583 19.64 0.97 17.00
N GLU A 584 20.45 1.20 18.04
CA GLU A 584 21.89 0.92 18.01
C GLU A 584 22.18 -0.59 17.99
N GLU A 585 21.48 -1.39 18.80
CA GLU A 585 21.60 -2.85 18.82
C GLU A 585 21.25 -3.48 17.45
N ARG A 586 20.17 -3.01 16.80
CA ARG A 586 19.84 -3.41 15.42
C ARG A 586 20.92 -3.00 14.41
N ALA A 587 21.56 -1.84 14.58
CA ALA A 587 22.64 -1.40 13.70
C ALA A 587 23.87 -2.31 13.86
N ARG A 588 24.29 -2.61 15.10
CA ARG A 588 25.38 -3.56 15.39
C ARG A 588 25.09 -4.95 14.80
N ALA A 589 23.87 -5.45 14.94
CA ALA A 589 23.46 -6.74 14.35
C ALA A 589 23.49 -6.72 12.80
N ALA A 590 23.05 -5.63 12.17
CA ALA A 590 23.10 -5.49 10.72
C ALA A 590 24.53 -5.34 10.16
N ASP A 591 25.45 -4.73 10.90
CA ASP A 591 26.86 -4.64 10.52
C ASP A 591 27.61 -5.95 10.79
N ALA A 592 27.26 -6.69 11.85
CA ALA A 592 27.74 -8.06 12.07
C ALA A 592 27.29 -9.02 10.96
N ALA A 593 26.05 -8.90 10.47
CA ALA A 593 25.55 -9.69 9.34
C ALA A 593 26.37 -9.44 8.06
N LYS A 594 26.68 -8.17 7.73
CA LYS A 594 27.55 -7.81 6.59
C LYS A 594 28.98 -8.32 6.77
N ALA A 595 29.50 -8.34 8.01
CA ALA A 595 30.82 -8.87 8.29
C ALA A 595 30.88 -10.38 8.04
N LEU A 596 29.82 -11.12 8.39
CA LEU A 596 29.68 -12.55 8.05
C LEU A 596 29.53 -12.77 6.55
N GLU A 597 28.73 -11.95 5.86
CA GLU A 597 28.56 -11.98 4.40
C GLU A 597 29.89 -11.74 3.67
N ALA A 598 30.67 -10.73 4.06
CA ALA A 598 32.00 -10.45 3.51
C ALA A 598 33.06 -11.52 3.86
N CYS A 599 32.93 -12.22 4.99
CA CYS A 599 33.75 -13.38 5.30
C CYS A 599 33.35 -14.62 4.46
N TRP A 600 32.10 -14.71 3.99
CA TRP A 600 31.65 -15.76 3.07
C TRP A 600 32.14 -15.53 1.65
N ASP A 601 32.13 -14.29 1.15
CA ASP A 601 32.68 -13.91 -0.17
C ASP A 601 34.21 -14.11 -0.29
N TYR A 602 34.90 -14.38 0.82
CA TYR A 602 36.35 -14.60 0.89
C TYR A 602 36.75 -16.09 1.02
N ALA A 603 35.81 -17.01 1.22
CA ALA A 603 36.06 -18.40 1.63
C ALA A 603 35.65 -19.45 0.59
#